data_AF-A0A7Y5CBB0-F1
#
_entry.id   AF-A0A7Y5CBB0-F1
#
_cell.length_a   1.000
_cell.length_b   1.000
_cell.length_c   1.000
_cell.angle_alpha   90.00
_cell.angle_beta   90.00
_cell.angle_gamma   90.00
#
_symmetry.space_group_name_H-M   'P 1'
#
loop_
_entity.id
_entity.type
_entity.pdbx_description
1 polymer ?
#
loop_
_entity_poly.entity_id
_entity_poly.type
_entity_poly.pdbx_seq_one_letter_code
_entity_poly.pdbx_strand_id
1 'polypeptide(L)'
;MRAAAGTIVFIVGCLGFGLEAASFPAFTEHVINPEAEVVYAVDAADINGDKKLDIIGVSATYVAWYENSTWTQHRIADQLRNDNVCAAPYDIDGDGVPEIAVGADWQFNNTKGGGALYLLKHNGDPTKEWDVTTIRESIPTLHRIRWADVDGDGKKELVVAPLKGVNSHPPSFDDKPIRLRVLYPPADLSAGEWREEIVDESLHVCHNVWPWRRVGQNRDDLLAASFEGVSHFVRGNDGRWTKNALAPGNYEPAPRAGSGEIKVTSVEPYMLAAIEPWHANHVVVYVYESGAWRREVLDDSFAGGHLVYWGDFDGDGDEDVVAGHRDASSVSQTVGLYAYEQTREDGKTRWTKHTIDAGGMATEDGVVADINGDGRPDIVAGGRSTHNIKYYENLGAK
;
A
#
# COMPACT_ATOMS: atom_id res chain seq x y z
N MET A 1 -60.73 18.90 57.66
CA MET A 1 -60.06 17.89 56.82
C MET A 1 -60.08 18.38 55.38
N ARG A 2 -58.97 18.90 54.88
CA ARG A 2 -58.70 19.14 53.45
C ARG A 2 -57.37 18.47 53.16
N ALA A 3 -57.36 17.52 52.24
CA ALA A 3 -56.18 16.74 51.89
C ALA A 3 -55.19 17.61 51.10
N ALA A 4 -53.93 17.61 51.54
CA ALA A 4 -52.82 18.25 50.85
C ALA A 4 -52.26 17.27 49.80
N ALA A 5 -52.20 17.69 48.54
CA ALA A 5 -51.50 16.98 47.48
C ALA A 5 -50.03 17.43 47.50
N GLY A 6 -49.12 16.51 47.85
CA GLY A 6 -47.68 16.73 47.77
C GLY A 6 -47.17 16.43 46.36
N THR A 7 -46.52 17.40 45.73
CA THR A 7 -45.81 17.22 44.47
C THR A 7 -44.45 16.58 44.74
N ILE A 8 -44.25 15.36 44.25
CA ILE A 8 -42.94 14.69 44.25
C ILE A 8 -42.19 15.18 43.01
N VAL A 9 -41.04 15.84 43.22
CA VAL A 9 -40.09 16.19 42.16
C VAL A 9 -39.15 15.01 41.97
N PHE A 10 -39.22 14.34 40.82
CA PHE A 10 -38.19 13.39 40.39
C PHE A 10 -37.02 14.17 39.79
N ILE A 11 -35.88 14.18 40.49
CA ILE A 11 -34.60 14.57 39.90
C ILE A 11 -34.12 13.37 39.11
N VAL A 12 -34.27 13.41 37.79
CA VAL A 12 -33.60 12.46 36.89
C VAL A 12 -32.14 12.88 36.84
N GLY A 13 -31.28 12.14 37.55
CA GLY A 13 -29.84 12.26 37.41
C GLY A 13 -29.44 11.75 36.02
N CYS A 14 -29.06 12.66 35.12
CA CYS A 14 -28.29 12.30 33.94
C CYS A 14 -26.93 11.79 34.41
N LEU A 15 -26.77 10.47 34.50
CA LEU A 15 -25.46 9.82 34.49
C LEU A 15 -24.85 10.12 33.13
N GLY A 16 -23.98 11.13 33.08
CA GLY A 16 -23.09 11.31 31.94
C GLY A 16 -22.17 10.12 31.89
N PHE A 17 -22.39 9.23 30.92
CA PHE A 17 -21.33 8.35 30.45
C PHE A 17 -20.30 9.28 29.80
N GLY A 18 -19.22 9.58 30.53
CA GLY A 18 -18.02 10.05 29.85
C GLY A 18 -17.58 8.90 28.96
N LEU A 19 -17.65 9.10 27.63
CA LEU A 19 -16.82 8.31 26.74
C LEU A 19 -15.39 8.70 27.10
N GLU A 20 -14.71 7.80 27.80
CA GLU A 20 -13.26 7.81 27.85
C GLU A 20 -12.82 7.58 26.40
N ALA A 21 -12.04 8.51 25.84
CA ALA A 21 -11.46 8.32 24.52
C ALA A 21 -10.72 6.98 24.53
N ALA A 22 -10.96 6.15 23.51
CA ALA A 22 -10.27 4.87 23.42
C ALA A 22 -8.76 5.16 23.41
N SER A 23 -7.99 4.45 24.25
CA SER A 23 -6.54 4.52 24.14
C SER A 23 -6.13 3.79 22.86
N PHE A 24 -5.17 4.35 22.11
CA PHE A 24 -4.57 3.68 20.97
C PHE A 24 -4.25 2.20 21.26
N PRO A 25 -4.59 1.26 20.36
CA PRO A 25 -4.52 -0.16 20.65
C PRO A 25 -3.09 -0.68 20.80
N ALA A 26 -2.97 -1.77 21.54
CA ALA A 26 -1.79 -2.62 21.47
C ALA A 26 -1.87 -3.56 20.27
N PHE A 27 -0.71 -3.95 19.74
CA PHE A 27 -0.60 -4.96 18.70
C PHE A 27 0.07 -6.22 19.24
N THR A 28 -0.46 -7.39 18.90
CA THR A 28 0.22 -8.67 19.14
C THR A 28 0.96 -9.10 17.89
N GLU A 29 2.27 -9.29 18.02
CA GLU A 29 3.10 -9.81 16.94
C GLU A 29 2.95 -11.32 16.78
N HIS A 30 2.79 -11.74 15.53
CA HIS A 30 2.87 -13.12 15.07
C HIS A 30 3.88 -13.21 13.92
N VAL A 31 4.81 -14.14 14.00
CA VAL A 31 5.76 -14.39 12.92
C VAL A 31 5.15 -15.40 11.95
N ILE A 32 4.80 -14.95 10.74
CA ILE A 32 4.29 -15.81 9.66
C ILE A 32 5.42 -16.66 9.10
N ASN A 33 6.54 -16.00 8.78
CA ASN A 33 7.73 -16.66 8.27
C ASN A 33 8.99 -15.98 8.83
N PRO A 34 9.84 -16.68 9.60
CA PRO A 34 11.08 -16.11 10.13
C PRO A 34 12.25 -16.12 9.14
N GLU A 35 12.12 -16.79 7.98
CA GLU A 35 13.20 -17.05 7.03
C GLU A 35 12.73 -16.86 5.57
N ALA A 36 12.04 -15.77 5.29
CA ALA A 36 11.38 -15.46 4.02
C ALA A 36 12.33 -14.97 2.89
N GLU A 37 13.64 -15.00 3.10
CA GLU A 37 14.64 -14.25 2.30
C GLU A 37 14.35 -12.74 2.33
N VAL A 38 14.88 -11.96 1.38
CA VAL A 38 14.45 -10.57 1.19
C VAL A 38 13.01 -10.58 0.69
N VAL A 39 12.09 -10.08 1.50
CA VAL A 39 10.69 -9.89 1.11
C VAL A 39 10.55 -8.52 0.47
N TYR A 40 10.26 -8.47 -0.83
CA TYR A 40 10.14 -7.20 -1.56
C TYR A 40 8.73 -6.64 -1.52
N ALA A 41 7.72 -7.52 -1.60
CA ALA A 41 6.33 -7.14 -1.57
C ALA A 41 5.53 -8.16 -0.77
N VAL A 42 4.48 -7.66 -0.13
CA VAL A 42 3.43 -8.48 0.49
C VAL A 42 2.07 -7.97 0.05
N ASP A 43 1.10 -8.87 -0.05
CA ASP A 43 -0.30 -8.53 -0.32
C ASP A 43 -1.20 -9.54 0.40
N ALA A 44 -2.51 -9.28 0.40
CA ALA A 44 -3.49 -10.12 1.08
C ALA A 44 -4.68 -10.45 0.18
N ALA A 45 -5.06 -11.72 0.13
CA ALA A 45 -6.20 -12.20 -0.64
C ALA A 45 -6.70 -13.55 -0.11
N ASP A 46 -7.97 -13.87 -0.30
CA ASP A 46 -8.49 -15.23 -0.05
C ASP A 46 -8.06 -16.15 -1.20
N ILE A 47 -7.09 -17.03 -0.97
CA ILE A 47 -6.49 -17.90 -2.00
C ILE A 47 -7.12 -19.29 -1.99
N ASN A 48 -7.64 -19.74 -0.85
CA ASN A 48 -8.22 -21.08 -0.69
C ASN A 48 -9.76 -21.09 -0.64
N GLY A 49 -10.42 -19.92 -0.70
CA GLY A 49 -11.87 -19.76 -0.71
C GLY A 49 -12.53 -19.90 0.67
N ASP A 50 -11.74 -19.84 1.76
CA ASP A 50 -12.24 -19.97 3.13
C ASP A 50 -12.76 -18.65 3.74
N LYS A 51 -12.67 -17.56 2.97
CA LYS A 51 -13.07 -16.19 3.32
C LYS A 51 -12.19 -15.52 4.36
N LYS A 52 -10.98 -16.03 4.61
CA LYS A 52 -9.95 -15.34 5.37
C LYS A 52 -8.89 -14.85 4.39
N LEU A 53 -8.30 -13.70 4.72
CA LEU A 53 -7.22 -13.17 3.92
C LEU A 53 -5.94 -13.96 4.20
N ASP A 54 -5.46 -14.68 3.21
CA ASP A 54 -4.13 -15.26 3.18
C ASP A 54 -3.09 -14.19 2.83
N ILE A 55 -1.83 -14.44 3.19
CA ILE A 55 -0.74 -13.50 2.90
C ILE A 55 0.07 -13.99 1.73
N ILE A 56 0.25 -13.15 0.72
CA ILE A 56 1.16 -13.39 -0.40
C ILE A 56 2.50 -12.74 -0.07
N GLY A 57 3.59 -13.49 -0.19
CA GLY A 57 4.96 -13.01 -0.03
C GLY A 57 5.77 -13.15 -1.32
N VAL A 58 6.44 -12.08 -1.70
CA VAL A 58 7.32 -12.04 -2.88
C VAL A 58 8.77 -11.94 -2.41
N SER A 59 9.54 -12.99 -2.66
CA SER A 59 10.98 -13.00 -2.42
C SER A 59 11.76 -12.82 -3.72
N ALA A 60 13.08 -12.65 -3.63
CA ALA A 60 13.94 -12.58 -4.80
C ALA A 60 13.90 -13.86 -5.67
N THR A 61 13.52 -15.02 -5.12
CA THR A 61 13.62 -16.30 -5.85
C THR A 61 12.30 -17.05 -5.98
N TYR A 62 11.25 -16.65 -5.28
CA TYR A 62 9.96 -17.31 -5.33
C TYR A 62 8.79 -16.38 -4.98
N VAL A 63 7.59 -16.82 -5.33
CA VAL A 63 6.32 -16.30 -4.82
C VAL A 63 5.64 -17.41 -4.03
N ALA A 64 5.13 -17.06 -2.85
CA ALA A 64 4.39 -17.98 -1.99
C ALA A 64 3.16 -17.28 -1.40
N TRP A 65 2.20 -18.09 -0.96
CA TRP A 65 1.17 -17.62 -0.04
C TRP A 65 1.22 -18.40 1.28
N TYR A 66 0.72 -17.79 2.34
CA TYR A 66 0.72 -18.30 3.70
C TYR A 66 -0.71 -18.41 4.19
N GLU A 67 -1.12 -19.65 4.48
CA GLU A 67 -2.51 -19.98 4.80
C GLU A 67 -2.91 -19.41 6.16
N ASN A 68 -3.89 -18.52 6.16
CA ASN A 68 -4.43 -17.96 7.38
C ASN A 68 -4.99 -19.10 8.27
N SER A 69 -4.78 -18.99 9.59
CA SER A 69 -4.99 -20.00 10.66
C SER A 69 -3.78 -20.86 11.02
N THR A 70 -2.91 -21.21 10.07
CA THR A 70 -1.72 -22.05 10.35
C THR A 70 -0.41 -21.41 9.93
N TRP A 71 -0.46 -20.38 9.08
CA TRP A 71 0.67 -19.77 8.39
C TRP A 71 1.49 -20.79 7.60
N THR A 72 0.86 -21.88 7.16
CA THR A 72 1.51 -22.89 6.30
C THR A 72 1.89 -22.25 4.98
N GLN A 73 3.17 -22.35 4.62
CA GLN A 73 3.70 -21.81 3.39
C GLN A 73 3.41 -22.73 2.19
N HIS A 74 2.85 -22.15 1.14
CA HIS A 74 2.64 -22.76 -0.17
C HIS A 74 3.45 -21.99 -1.22
N ARG A 75 4.58 -22.56 -1.68
CA ARG A 75 5.39 -21.98 -2.76
C ARG A 75 4.71 -22.28 -4.10
N ILE A 76 4.23 -21.23 -4.75
CA ILE A 76 3.42 -21.35 -5.97
C ILE A 76 4.23 -21.07 -7.25
N ALA A 77 5.35 -20.35 -7.14
CA ALA A 77 6.22 -20.08 -8.28
C ALA A 77 7.68 -19.91 -7.84
N ASP A 78 8.60 -20.65 -8.46
CA ASP A 78 10.06 -20.50 -8.37
C ASP A 78 10.75 -20.53 -9.76
N GLN A 79 9.95 -20.65 -10.81
CA GLN A 79 10.36 -20.71 -12.22
C GLN A 79 10.43 -19.33 -12.90
N LEU A 80 10.19 -18.25 -12.14
CA LEU A 80 10.34 -16.87 -12.60
C LEU A 80 11.82 -16.53 -12.78
N ARG A 81 12.11 -15.49 -13.57
CA ARG A 81 13.43 -14.84 -13.48
C ARG A 81 13.58 -14.25 -12.08
N ASN A 82 14.76 -14.41 -11.49
CA ASN A 82 15.05 -13.90 -10.14
C ASN A 82 14.85 -12.38 -10.02
N ASP A 83 14.85 -11.91 -8.77
CA ASP A 83 14.60 -10.54 -8.34
C ASP A 83 13.15 -10.10 -8.60
N ASN A 84 12.20 -10.84 -8.01
CA ASN A 84 10.78 -10.46 -7.94
C ASN A 84 10.60 -9.24 -7.01
N VAL A 85 9.81 -8.26 -7.46
CA VAL A 85 9.82 -6.90 -6.91
C VAL A 85 8.42 -6.36 -6.58
N CYS A 86 7.37 -6.94 -7.14
CA CYS A 86 6.00 -6.55 -6.84
C CYS A 86 5.03 -7.67 -7.23
N ALA A 87 3.93 -7.76 -6.52
CA ALA A 87 2.79 -8.59 -6.87
C ALA A 87 1.48 -7.80 -6.76
N ALA A 88 0.45 -8.24 -7.47
CA ALA A 88 -0.91 -7.74 -7.31
C ALA A 88 -1.92 -8.89 -7.59
N PRO A 89 -2.59 -9.42 -6.56
CA PRO A 89 -3.63 -10.42 -6.72
C PRO A 89 -4.94 -9.80 -7.22
N TYR A 90 -5.63 -10.46 -8.15
CA TYR A 90 -6.98 -10.14 -8.58
C TYR A 90 -7.62 -11.35 -9.29
N ASP A 91 -8.88 -11.64 -8.98
CA ASP A 91 -9.68 -12.65 -9.67
C ASP A 91 -10.13 -12.10 -11.03
N ILE A 92 -9.37 -12.41 -12.09
CA ILE A 92 -9.59 -11.84 -13.43
C ILE A 92 -10.67 -12.62 -14.17
N ASP A 93 -10.73 -13.96 -13.98
CA ASP A 93 -11.64 -14.83 -14.71
C ASP A 93 -12.93 -15.19 -13.95
N GLY A 94 -13.02 -14.82 -12.68
CA GLY A 94 -14.21 -14.94 -11.85
C GLY A 94 -14.43 -16.32 -11.25
N ASP A 95 -13.38 -17.14 -11.13
CA ASP A 95 -13.47 -18.48 -10.55
C ASP A 95 -13.37 -18.50 -9.01
N GLY A 96 -13.07 -17.36 -8.40
CA GLY A 96 -12.99 -17.15 -6.97
C GLY A 96 -11.60 -17.33 -6.37
N VAL A 97 -10.57 -17.68 -7.16
CA VAL A 97 -9.16 -17.71 -6.74
C VAL A 97 -8.39 -16.65 -7.51
N PRO A 98 -7.87 -15.61 -6.84
CA PRO A 98 -7.15 -14.54 -7.53
C PRO A 98 -5.92 -15.03 -8.31
N GLU A 99 -5.81 -14.64 -9.57
CA GLU A 99 -4.52 -14.65 -10.26
C GLU A 99 -3.57 -13.62 -9.66
N ILE A 100 -2.26 -13.83 -9.82
CA ILE A 100 -1.24 -12.93 -9.28
C ILE A 100 -0.38 -12.40 -10.41
N ALA A 101 -0.50 -11.11 -10.71
CA ALA A 101 0.46 -10.43 -11.57
C ALA A 101 1.76 -10.21 -10.78
N VAL A 102 2.92 -10.48 -11.38
CA VAL A 102 4.24 -10.39 -10.71
C VAL A 102 5.25 -9.65 -11.59
N GLY A 103 5.89 -8.63 -11.02
CA GLY A 103 7.07 -7.99 -11.59
C GLY A 103 8.36 -8.66 -11.10
N ALA A 104 9.25 -8.99 -12.04
CA ALA A 104 10.48 -9.73 -11.76
C ALA A 104 11.67 -9.24 -12.62
N ASP A 105 12.82 -9.91 -12.55
CA ASP A 105 14.05 -9.54 -13.27
C ASP A 105 14.48 -8.09 -12.97
N TRP A 106 14.32 -7.67 -11.70
CA TRP A 106 14.59 -6.30 -11.29
C TRP A 106 16.09 -6.01 -11.19
N GLN A 107 16.56 -5.11 -12.05
CA GLN A 107 17.96 -4.75 -12.15
C GLN A 107 18.14 -3.24 -11.98
N PHE A 108 18.41 -2.81 -10.74
CA PHE A 108 18.37 -1.39 -10.33
C PHE A 108 19.06 -0.40 -11.30
N ASN A 109 20.24 -0.73 -11.84
CA ASN A 109 21.02 0.16 -12.72
C ASN A 109 20.85 -0.15 -14.22
N ASN A 110 20.11 -1.20 -14.61
CA ASN A 110 19.89 -1.53 -16.01
C ASN A 110 18.61 -0.87 -16.52
N THR A 111 18.75 0.32 -17.11
CA THR A 111 17.63 1.08 -17.69
C THR A 111 17.35 0.74 -19.16
N LYS A 112 18.02 -0.28 -19.72
CA LYS A 112 17.95 -0.65 -21.15
C LYS A 112 17.25 -1.98 -21.42
N GLY A 113 17.22 -2.86 -20.41
CA GLY A 113 16.64 -4.19 -20.48
C GLY A 113 16.27 -4.68 -19.10
N GLY A 114 16.14 -6.00 -18.94
CA GLY A 114 15.61 -6.60 -17.72
C GLY A 114 14.14 -6.23 -17.50
N GLY A 115 13.65 -6.52 -16.30
CA GLY A 115 12.28 -6.36 -15.86
C GLY A 115 11.32 -7.25 -16.64
N ALA A 116 10.65 -8.21 -16.01
CA ALA A 116 9.65 -9.05 -16.65
C ALA A 116 8.32 -8.92 -15.94
N LEU A 117 7.22 -9.02 -16.68
CA LEU A 117 5.88 -9.03 -16.10
C LEU A 117 5.22 -10.38 -16.41
N TYR A 118 4.84 -11.09 -15.36
CA TYR A 118 4.23 -12.41 -15.39
C TYR A 118 2.80 -12.37 -14.83
N LEU A 119 2.00 -13.36 -15.22
CA LEU A 119 0.75 -13.75 -14.57
C LEU A 119 0.91 -15.17 -14.02
N LEU A 120 0.63 -15.36 -12.74
CA LEU A 120 0.52 -16.66 -12.11
C LEU A 120 -0.96 -17.04 -12.03
N LYS A 121 -1.30 -18.27 -12.44
CA LYS A 121 -2.66 -18.82 -12.36
C LYS A 121 -2.62 -20.24 -11.80
N HIS A 122 -3.48 -20.53 -10.81
CA HIS A 122 -3.59 -21.88 -10.26
C HIS A 122 -4.12 -22.86 -11.31
N ASN A 123 -3.77 -24.14 -11.16
CA ASN A 123 -4.22 -25.22 -12.04
C ASN A 123 -5.09 -26.22 -11.26
N GLY A 124 -6.14 -25.71 -10.63
CA GLY A 124 -7.01 -26.47 -9.73
C GLY A 124 -6.67 -26.26 -8.26
N ASP A 125 -5.71 -27.02 -7.73
CA ASP A 125 -5.30 -26.95 -6.30
C ASP A 125 -4.37 -25.74 -6.05
N PRO A 126 -4.81 -24.69 -5.34
CA PRO A 126 -4.01 -23.47 -5.13
C PRO A 126 -2.80 -23.68 -4.21
N THR A 127 -2.68 -24.85 -3.55
CA THR A 127 -1.50 -25.22 -2.73
C THR A 127 -0.33 -25.76 -3.56
N LYS A 128 -0.52 -25.97 -4.87
CA LYS A 128 0.50 -26.50 -5.78
C LYS A 128 1.21 -25.39 -6.54
N GLU A 129 2.19 -25.78 -7.36
CA GLU A 129 2.82 -24.87 -8.31
C GLU A 129 1.78 -24.35 -9.31
N TRP A 130 1.86 -23.06 -9.63
CA TRP A 130 0.95 -22.35 -10.53
C TRP A 130 1.56 -22.23 -11.92
N ASP A 131 0.70 -22.15 -12.93
CA ASP A 131 1.11 -21.90 -14.31
C ASP A 131 1.58 -20.44 -14.45
N VAL A 132 2.69 -20.24 -15.17
CA VAL A 132 3.30 -18.93 -15.40
C VAL A 132 3.12 -18.51 -16.85
N THR A 133 2.44 -17.40 -17.07
CA THR A 133 2.33 -16.75 -18.38
C THR A 133 3.14 -15.46 -18.42
N THR A 134 3.99 -15.29 -19.43
CA THR A 134 4.69 -14.01 -19.64
C THR A 134 3.75 -12.99 -20.28
N ILE A 135 3.43 -11.91 -19.57
CA ILE A 135 2.68 -10.76 -20.13
C ILE A 135 3.63 -9.88 -20.95
N ARG A 136 4.82 -9.58 -20.42
CA ARG A 136 5.88 -8.82 -21.10
C ARG A 136 7.26 -9.37 -20.76
N GLU A 137 8.02 -9.66 -21.80
CA GLU A 137 9.40 -10.15 -21.72
C GLU A 137 10.38 -9.11 -21.15
N SER A 138 10.13 -7.82 -21.43
CA SER A 138 10.95 -6.72 -20.91
C SER A 138 10.13 -5.46 -20.65
N ILE A 139 10.21 -4.98 -19.41
CA ILE A 139 9.82 -3.64 -18.96
C ILE A 139 10.97 -3.13 -18.07
N PRO A 140 11.98 -2.45 -18.63
CA PRO A 140 13.16 -2.05 -17.87
C PRO A 140 12.79 -1.29 -16.59
N THR A 141 13.37 -1.74 -15.47
CA THR A 141 13.12 -1.17 -14.13
C THR A 141 11.66 -1.24 -13.64
N LEU A 142 10.84 -2.17 -14.14
CA LEU A 142 9.53 -2.48 -13.55
C LEU A 142 9.61 -2.56 -12.02
N HIS A 143 8.74 -1.86 -11.30
CA HIS A 143 8.90 -1.67 -9.86
C HIS A 143 7.62 -1.73 -9.04
N ARG A 144 6.50 -1.22 -9.58
CA ARG A 144 5.18 -1.35 -8.96
C ARG A 144 4.11 -1.69 -9.98
N ILE A 145 3.16 -2.49 -9.52
CA ILE A 145 1.93 -2.83 -10.24
C ILE A 145 0.74 -2.78 -9.29
N ARG A 146 -0.43 -2.36 -9.79
CA ARG A 146 -1.69 -2.29 -9.04
C ARG A 146 -2.88 -2.52 -9.98
N TRP A 147 -3.93 -3.15 -9.48
CA TRP A 147 -5.19 -3.30 -10.20
C TRP A 147 -6.10 -2.08 -9.96
N ALA A 148 -6.65 -1.51 -11.03
CA ALA A 148 -7.57 -0.37 -10.98
C ALA A 148 -8.61 -0.48 -12.10
N ASP A 149 -9.88 -0.19 -11.79
CA ASP A 149 -10.95 -0.07 -12.79
C ASP A 149 -10.92 1.34 -13.36
N VAL A 150 -10.09 1.58 -14.37
CA VAL A 150 -9.76 2.95 -14.84
C VAL A 150 -10.75 3.48 -15.87
N ASP A 151 -11.55 2.60 -16.48
CA ASP A 151 -12.58 2.98 -17.45
C ASP A 151 -14.03 2.87 -16.95
N GLY A 152 -14.24 2.27 -15.77
CA GLY A 152 -15.51 2.22 -15.07
C GLY A 152 -16.44 1.11 -15.57
N ASP A 153 -15.89 0.07 -16.20
CA ASP A 153 -16.65 -1.08 -16.68
C ASP A 153 -16.85 -2.16 -15.61
N GLY A 154 -16.24 -1.99 -14.44
CA GLY A 154 -16.32 -2.90 -13.30
C GLY A 154 -15.27 -4.02 -13.32
N LYS A 155 -14.44 -4.11 -14.36
CA LYS A 155 -13.25 -4.94 -14.44
C LYS A 155 -12.02 -4.07 -14.18
N LYS A 156 -10.96 -4.67 -13.64
CA LYS A 156 -9.73 -3.94 -13.36
C LYS A 156 -8.69 -4.14 -14.46
N GLU A 157 -8.00 -3.07 -14.77
CA GLU A 157 -6.78 -3.03 -15.57
C GLU A 157 -5.55 -3.05 -14.67
N LEU A 158 -4.45 -3.59 -15.20
CA LEU A 158 -3.18 -3.62 -14.49
C LEU A 158 -2.40 -2.33 -14.77
N VAL A 159 -2.31 -1.47 -13.77
CA VAL A 159 -1.42 -0.30 -13.76
C VAL A 159 0.01 -0.80 -13.59
N VAL A 160 0.92 -0.34 -14.45
CA VAL A 160 2.32 -0.76 -14.46
C VAL A 160 3.24 0.47 -14.42
N ALA A 161 4.03 0.58 -13.36
CA ALA A 161 4.95 1.67 -13.12
C ALA A 161 6.41 1.16 -13.03
N PRO A 162 7.24 1.47 -14.05
CA PRO A 162 8.69 1.39 -13.92
C PRO A 162 9.20 2.44 -12.93
N LEU A 163 10.29 2.12 -12.21
CA LEU A 163 10.96 3.08 -11.36
C LEU A 163 11.60 4.19 -12.21
N LYS A 164 12.31 3.85 -13.29
CA LYS A 164 13.18 4.76 -14.03
C LYS A 164 12.85 4.79 -15.52
N GLY A 165 13.09 5.92 -16.16
CA GLY A 165 12.93 6.05 -17.61
C GLY A 165 13.88 5.15 -18.37
N VAL A 166 13.44 4.61 -19.51
CA VAL A 166 14.30 3.79 -20.38
C VAL A 166 15.46 4.64 -20.89
N ASN A 167 16.69 4.12 -20.80
CA ASN A 167 17.94 4.83 -21.06
C ASN A 167 18.20 6.05 -20.16
N SER A 168 17.58 6.16 -18.98
CA SER A 168 18.00 7.15 -17.97
C SER A 168 19.35 6.79 -17.36
N HIS A 169 20.04 7.77 -16.78
CA HIS A 169 21.42 7.64 -16.32
C HIS A 169 21.62 8.04 -14.84
N PRO A 170 22.51 7.36 -14.10
CA PRO A 170 22.91 7.79 -12.76
C PRO A 170 23.65 9.14 -12.80
N PRO A 171 23.71 9.86 -11.66
CA PRO A 171 23.26 9.43 -10.33
C PRO A 171 21.76 9.63 -10.08
N SER A 172 21.10 10.52 -10.83
CA SER A 172 19.75 10.97 -10.51
C SER A 172 18.64 10.26 -11.28
N PHE A 173 18.92 9.74 -12.49
CA PHE A 173 17.94 9.09 -13.37
C PHE A 173 16.75 9.98 -13.76
N ASP A 174 16.93 11.30 -13.72
CA ASP A 174 15.93 12.33 -14.03
C ASP A 174 16.09 12.91 -15.45
N ASP A 175 16.90 12.27 -16.31
CA ASP A 175 17.13 12.69 -17.70
C ASP A 175 16.15 12.07 -18.71
N LYS A 176 15.38 11.06 -18.30
CA LYS A 176 14.32 10.41 -19.08
C LYS A 176 13.12 10.07 -18.19
N PRO A 177 11.89 10.39 -18.62
CA PRO A 177 10.70 10.04 -17.86
C PRO A 177 10.38 8.55 -17.95
N ILE A 178 9.67 8.03 -16.96
CA ILE A 178 9.02 6.72 -17.02
C ILE A 178 7.84 6.76 -17.99
N ARG A 179 7.42 5.57 -18.43
CA ARG A 179 6.19 5.39 -19.20
C ARG A 179 5.18 4.64 -18.33
N LEU A 180 4.36 5.42 -17.61
CA LEU A 180 3.26 4.94 -16.79
C LEU A 180 2.13 4.47 -17.72
N ARG A 181 1.66 3.24 -17.51
CA ARG A 181 0.73 2.58 -18.42
C ARG A 181 -0.29 1.74 -17.68
N VAL A 182 -1.38 1.44 -18.37
CA VAL A 182 -2.35 0.42 -17.98
C VAL A 182 -2.37 -0.67 -19.05
N LEU A 183 -2.47 -1.92 -18.60
CA LEU A 183 -2.62 -3.10 -19.44
C LEU A 183 -4.01 -3.70 -19.22
N TYR A 184 -4.76 -3.90 -20.30
CA TYR A 184 -6.09 -4.51 -20.27
C TYR A 184 -5.95 -6.03 -20.43
N PRO A 185 -6.46 -6.83 -19.49
CA PRO A 185 -6.47 -8.29 -19.62
C PRO A 185 -7.24 -8.74 -20.88
N PRO A 186 -6.71 -9.71 -21.65
CA PRO A 186 -7.45 -10.36 -22.71
C PRO A 186 -8.50 -11.33 -22.14
N ALA A 187 -9.45 -11.75 -22.98
CA ALA A 187 -10.41 -12.78 -22.59
C ALA A 187 -9.77 -14.16 -22.37
N ASP A 188 -8.69 -14.48 -23.11
CA ASP A 188 -7.88 -15.68 -22.92
C ASP A 188 -6.55 -15.27 -22.28
N LEU A 189 -6.41 -15.52 -20.97
CA LEU A 189 -5.23 -15.14 -20.20
C LEU A 189 -3.98 -15.95 -20.56
N SER A 190 -4.12 -17.11 -21.20
CA SER A 190 -3.00 -18.01 -21.53
C SER A 190 -2.29 -17.67 -22.84
N ALA A 191 -3.00 -17.00 -23.76
CA ALA A 191 -2.49 -16.74 -25.11
C ALA A 191 -2.86 -15.36 -25.67
N GLY A 192 -3.73 -14.60 -25.01
CA GLY A 192 -4.21 -13.32 -25.50
C GLY A 192 -3.20 -12.17 -25.34
N GLU A 193 -3.25 -11.22 -26.27
CA GLU A 193 -2.44 -10.00 -26.16
C GLU A 193 -3.10 -8.99 -25.22
N TRP A 194 -2.36 -8.57 -24.19
CA TRP A 194 -2.76 -7.49 -23.30
C TRP A 194 -2.63 -6.14 -24.01
N ARG A 195 -3.76 -5.46 -24.23
CA ARG A 195 -3.78 -4.12 -24.84
C ARG A 195 -3.13 -3.13 -23.88
N GLU A 196 -2.30 -2.23 -24.38
CA GLU A 196 -1.62 -1.19 -23.60
C GLU A 196 -2.24 0.20 -23.88
N GLU A 197 -2.42 1.00 -22.83
CA GLU A 197 -2.73 2.43 -22.91
C GLU A 197 -1.75 3.21 -22.03
N ILE A 198 -1.30 4.37 -22.52
CA ILE A 198 -0.35 5.22 -21.81
C ILE A 198 -1.09 6.28 -21.01
N VAL A 199 -0.77 6.32 -19.72
CA VAL A 199 -1.30 7.30 -18.78
C VAL A 199 -0.45 8.56 -18.83
N ASP A 200 0.87 8.42 -18.75
CA ASP A 200 1.80 9.55 -18.66
C ASP A 200 3.24 9.18 -19.05
N GLU A 201 3.97 10.16 -19.58
CA GLU A 201 5.41 10.08 -19.92
C GLU A 201 6.16 11.33 -19.44
N SER A 202 5.80 11.85 -18.26
CA SER A 202 6.38 13.06 -17.67
C SER A 202 7.01 12.86 -16.29
N LEU A 203 6.81 11.70 -15.65
CA LEU A 203 7.31 11.42 -14.31
C LEU A 203 8.75 10.90 -14.30
N HIS A 204 9.55 11.26 -13.31
CA HIS A 204 10.91 10.74 -13.08
C HIS A 204 11.00 10.06 -11.72
N VAL A 205 11.67 8.90 -11.68
CA VAL A 205 11.83 8.08 -10.46
C VAL A 205 10.49 7.89 -9.74
N CYS A 206 9.58 7.14 -10.36
CA CYS A 206 8.24 6.85 -9.84
C CYS A 206 8.29 5.60 -8.96
N HIS A 207 8.26 5.79 -7.64
CA HIS A 207 8.48 4.68 -6.72
C HIS A 207 7.19 3.98 -6.31
N ASN A 208 6.06 4.69 -6.23
CA ASN A 208 4.76 4.06 -5.99
C ASN A 208 3.61 4.66 -6.81
N VAL A 209 2.59 3.83 -7.07
CA VAL A 209 1.31 4.20 -7.69
C VAL A 209 0.17 3.62 -6.86
N TRP A 210 -0.94 4.36 -6.75
CA TRP A 210 -2.06 3.95 -5.92
C TRP A 210 -3.41 4.26 -6.60
N PRO A 211 -4.29 3.28 -6.78
CA PRO A 211 -5.66 3.53 -7.22
C PRO A 211 -6.44 4.34 -6.18
N TRP A 212 -7.25 5.29 -6.63
CA TRP A 212 -8.07 6.12 -5.76
C TRP A 212 -9.48 6.26 -6.29
N ARG A 213 -10.45 5.72 -5.55
CA ARG A 213 -11.88 5.83 -5.81
C ARG A 213 -12.48 6.87 -4.87
N ARG A 214 -12.88 8.04 -5.36
CA ARG A 214 -13.62 9.00 -4.53
C ARG A 214 -15.09 8.62 -4.41
N VAL A 215 -15.73 9.04 -3.32
CA VAL A 215 -17.17 8.85 -3.10
C VAL A 215 -17.95 9.38 -4.32
N GLY A 216 -18.80 8.53 -4.89
CA GLY A 216 -19.62 8.85 -6.05
C GLY A 216 -18.94 8.68 -7.41
N GLN A 217 -17.65 8.29 -7.48
CA GLN A 217 -17.02 7.87 -8.73
C GLN A 217 -17.34 6.40 -9.04
N ASN A 218 -17.48 6.09 -10.33
CA ASN A 218 -17.66 4.73 -10.84
C ASN A 218 -16.39 4.12 -11.44
N ARG A 219 -15.25 4.82 -11.34
CA ARG A 219 -13.92 4.38 -11.81
C ARG A 219 -12.84 4.91 -10.90
N ASP A 220 -11.69 4.25 -10.91
CA ASP A 220 -10.47 4.66 -10.23
C ASP A 220 -9.77 5.79 -10.97
N ASP A 221 -9.35 6.80 -10.21
CA ASP A 221 -8.24 7.65 -10.58
C ASP A 221 -6.92 7.00 -10.12
N LEU A 222 -5.78 7.56 -10.53
CA LEU A 222 -4.46 7.08 -10.09
C LEU A 222 -3.69 8.19 -9.38
N LEU A 223 -3.04 7.84 -8.27
CA LEU A 223 -2.00 8.64 -7.64
C LEU A 223 -0.63 8.06 -8.00
N ALA A 224 0.38 8.90 -8.17
CA ALA A 224 1.77 8.48 -8.35
C ALA A 224 2.71 9.33 -7.48
N ALA A 225 3.63 8.66 -6.79
CA ALA A 225 4.73 9.26 -6.05
C ALA A 225 6.01 9.19 -6.88
N SER A 226 6.53 10.35 -7.27
CA SER A 226 7.73 10.49 -8.09
C SER A 226 8.55 11.73 -7.69
N PHE A 227 9.61 12.05 -8.43
CA PHE A 227 10.37 13.30 -8.25
C PHE A 227 9.53 14.57 -8.47
N GLU A 228 8.40 14.47 -9.17
CA GLU A 228 7.43 15.56 -9.33
C GLU A 228 6.51 15.72 -8.10
N GLY A 229 6.69 14.92 -7.05
CA GLY A 229 5.84 14.88 -5.87
C GLY A 229 4.71 13.86 -6.03
N VAL A 230 3.49 14.28 -5.68
CA VAL A 230 2.27 13.47 -5.83
C VAL A 230 1.45 13.99 -7.02
N SER A 231 1.37 13.17 -8.07
CA SER A 231 0.54 13.42 -9.25
C SER A 231 -0.77 12.65 -9.17
N HIS A 232 -1.86 13.26 -9.62
CA HIS A 232 -3.20 12.68 -9.73
C HIS A 232 -3.64 12.61 -11.19
N PHE A 233 -3.92 11.41 -11.66
CA PHE A 233 -4.34 11.13 -13.02
C PHE A 233 -5.82 10.78 -13.05
N VAL A 234 -6.57 11.53 -13.84
CA VAL A 234 -8.00 11.33 -14.05
C VAL A 234 -8.21 10.96 -15.51
N ARG A 235 -8.91 9.85 -15.75
CA ARG A 235 -9.36 9.49 -17.11
C ARG A 235 -10.70 10.15 -17.38
N GLY A 236 -10.82 10.89 -18.47
CA GLY A 236 -12.07 11.49 -18.93
C GLY A 236 -13.01 10.46 -19.56
N ASN A 237 -14.29 10.81 -19.72
CA ASN A 237 -15.25 9.99 -20.48
C ASN A 237 -14.91 9.89 -21.98
N ASP A 238 -14.06 10.78 -22.48
CA ASP A 238 -13.48 10.74 -23.82
C ASP A 238 -12.25 9.82 -23.92
N GLY A 239 -11.89 9.14 -22.82
CA GLY A 239 -10.74 8.25 -22.72
C GLY A 239 -9.39 8.96 -22.59
N ARG A 240 -9.36 10.28 -22.39
CA ARG A 240 -8.10 11.02 -22.25
C ARG A 240 -7.68 11.16 -20.80
N TRP A 241 -6.39 11.02 -20.55
CA TRP A 241 -5.80 11.25 -19.23
C TRP A 241 -5.49 12.73 -19.00
N THR A 242 -5.79 13.20 -17.80
CA THR A 242 -5.37 14.51 -17.28
C THR A 242 -4.53 14.32 -16.05
N LYS A 243 -3.38 15.02 -15.98
CA LYS A 243 -2.49 15.04 -14.83
C LYS A 243 -2.70 16.34 -14.02
N ASN A 244 -2.95 16.19 -12.73
CA ASN A 244 -2.97 17.28 -11.76
C ASN A 244 -1.82 17.09 -10.76
N ALA A 245 -1.11 18.16 -10.41
CA ALA A 245 -0.15 18.12 -9.30
C ALA A 245 -0.92 18.34 -7.99
N LEU A 246 -0.92 17.36 -7.07
CA LEU A 246 -1.58 17.49 -5.77
C LEU A 246 -0.64 18.06 -4.72
N ALA A 247 0.58 17.52 -4.65
CA ALA A 247 1.57 17.91 -3.65
C ALA A 247 2.97 17.89 -4.25
N PRO A 248 3.84 18.85 -3.90
CA PRO A 248 5.18 18.94 -4.48
C PRO A 248 6.19 17.94 -3.91
N GLY A 249 5.89 17.29 -2.77
CA GLY A 249 6.85 16.41 -2.10
C GLY A 249 8.00 17.17 -1.42
N ASN A 250 9.15 16.52 -1.30
CA ASN A 250 10.40 17.15 -0.87
C ASN A 250 10.90 18.15 -1.94
N TYR A 251 11.28 19.36 -1.50
CA TYR A 251 11.69 20.47 -2.35
C TYR A 251 13.15 20.45 -2.80
N GLU A 252 13.96 19.52 -2.29
CA GLU A 252 15.34 19.33 -2.72
C GLU A 252 15.38 18.88 -4.19
N PRO A 253 16.44 19.22 -4.95
CA PRO A 253 16.61 18.71 -6.30
C PRO A 253 16.85 17.19 -6.30
N ALA A 254 16.65 16.57 -7.45
CA ALA A 254 17.00 15.17 -7.66
C ALA A 254 18.47 14.90 -7.24
N PRO A 255 18.76 13.75 -6.60
CA PRO A 255 17.89 12.58 -6.42
C PRO A 255 17.01 12.61 -5.15
N ARG A 256 16.88 13.76 -4.48
CA ARG A 256 16.12 13.91 -3.22
C ARG A 256 14.79 14.65 -3.40
N ALA A 257 14.30 14.74 -4.63
CA ALA A 257 13.07 15.42 -4.96
C ALA A 257 11.83 14.56 -4.67
N GLY A 258 10.71 15.24 -4.41
CA GLY A 258 9.37 14.65 -4.50
C GLY A 258 9.06 13.63 -3.41
N SER A 259 8.32 12.59 -3.79
CA SER A 259 7.75 11.59 -2.87
C SER A 259 8.09 10.17 -3.35
N GLY A 260 8.27 9.24 -2.41
CA GLY A 260 8.62 7.84 -2.68
C GLY A 260 7.46 6.86 -2.45
N GLU A 261 6.67 7.10 -1.41
CA GLU A 261 5.50 6.29 -1.09
C GLU A 261 4.25 7.16 -1.07
N ILE A 262 3.09 6.60 -1.38
CA ILE A 262 1.81 7.30 -1.33
C ILE A 262 0.66 6.36 -1.00
N LYS A 263 -0.22 6.83 -0.12
CA LYS A 263 -1.57 6.31 0.13
C LYS A 263 -2.52 7.47 0.41
N VAL A 264 -3.81 7.21 0.22
CA VAL A 264 -4.89 8.14 0.51
C VAL A 264 -5.89 7.46 1.43
N THR A 265 -6.52 8.22 2.32
CA THR A 265 -7.55 7.68 3.21
C THR A 265 -8.69 7.04 2.43
N SER A 266 -9.32 6.01 3.00
CA SER A 266 -10.45 5.33 2.34
C SER A 266 -11.75 6.12 2.46
N VAL A 267 -11.85 7.00 3.46
CA VAL A 267 -13.01 7.84 3.77
C VAL A 267 -12.70 9.33 3.70
N GLU A 268 -13.76 10.14 3.55
CA GLU A 268 -13.66 11.59 3.66
C GLU A 268 -13.54 12.03 5.14
N PRO A 269 -12.80 13.12 5.44
CA PRO A 269 -12.07 13.96 4.50
C PRO A 269 -10.80 13.29 3.98
N TYR A 270 -10.54 13.41 2.67
CA TYR A 270 -9.35 12.79 2.07
C TYR A 270 -8.05 13.42 2.57
N MET A 271 -7.15 12.58 3.05
CA MET A 271 -5.77 12.93 3.40
C MET A 271 -4.80 12.02 2.65
N LEU A 272 -3.59 12.54 2.37
CA LEU A 272 -2.53 11.76 1.73
C LEU A 272 -1.45 11.47 2.75
N ALA A 273 -0.91 10.26 2.76
CA ALA A 273 0.28 9.90 3.53
C ALA A 273 1.39 9.48 2.58
N ALA A 274 2.61 9.93 2.85
CA ALA A 274 3.77 9.73 1.98
C ALA A 274 5.04 9.49 2.79
N ILE A 275 5.98 8.77 2.16
CA ILE A 275 7.39 8.79 2.56
C ILE A 275 8.14 9.70 1.60
N GLU A 276 8.93 10.62 2.14
CA GLU A 276 9.63 11.63 1.35
C GLU A 276 11.08 11.89 1.77
N PRO A 277 11.97 12.11 0.78
CA PRO A 277 11.87 11.68 -0.61
C PRO A 277 11.97 10.13 -0.74
N TRP A 278 12.19 9.64 -1.96
CA TRP A 278 12.44 8.23 -2.24
C TRP A 278 13.52 7.61 -1.31
N HIS A 279 13.16 6.50 -0.65
CA HIS A 279 13.99 5.76 0.33
C HIS A 279 14.56 6.62 1.47
N ALA A 280 13.80 7.62 1.93
CA ALA A 280 14.32 8.62 2.87
C ALA A 280 13.66 8.55 4.25
N ASN A 281 13.62 9.71 4.93
CA ASN A 281 13.46 9.80 6.37
C ASN A 281 12.16 10.48 6.83
N HIS A 282 11.42 11.16 5.94
CA HIS A 282 10.19 11.84 6.36
C HIS A 282 8.96 10.96 6.21
N VAL A 283 8.21 10.79 7.30
CA VAL A 283 6.80 10.39 7.28
C VAL A 283 5.97 11.66 7.20
N VAL A 284 5.14 11.78 6.17
CA VAL A 284 4.47 13.02 5.82
C VAL A 284 2.99 12.77 5.62
N VAL A 285 2.15 13.68 6.12
CA VAL A 285 0.75 13.77 5.74
C VAL A 285 0.47 15.08 5.01
N TYR A 286 -0.44 15.03 4.05
CA TYR A 286 -1.03 16.19 3.42
C TYR A 286 -2.50 16.30 3.83
N VAL A 287 -2.83 17.40 4.48
CA VAL A 287 -4.20 17.71 4.91
C VAL A 287 -4.75 18.80 4.00
N TYR A 288 -5.95 18.59 3.44
CA TYR A 288 -6.56 19.59 2.58
C TYR A 288 -7.22 20.70 3.41
N GLU A 289 -6.65 21.90 3.36
CA GLU A 289 -7.08 23.05 4.14
C GLU A 289 -7.13 24.30 3.25
N SER A 290 -8.24 25.06 3.32
CA SER A 290 -8.39 26.35 2.62
C SER A 290 -8.11 26.30 1.10
N GLY A 291 -8.42 25.19 0.43
CA GLY A 291 -8.25 25.03 -1.01
C GLY A 291 -6.86 24.54 -1.45
N ALA A 292 -6.00 24.13 -0.52
CA ALA A 292 -4.67 23.62 -0.80
C ALA A 292 -4.28 22.45 0.12
N TRP A 293 -3.38 21.60 -0.35
CA TRP A 293 -2.77 20.56 0.47
C TRP A 293 -1.68 21.16 1.35
N ARG A 294 -1.88 21.12 2.68
CA ARG A 294 -0.87 21.49 3.66
C ARG A 294 -0.04 20.28 4.03
N ARG A 295 1.27 20.37 3.82
CA ARG A 295 2.26 19.36 4.19
C ARG A 295 2.58 19.42 5.69
N GLU A 296 2.57 18.27 6.36
CA GLU A 296 2.96 18.11 7.76
C GLU A 296 3.89 16.90 7.90
N VAL A 297 5.06 17.11 8.53
CA VAL A 297 6.02 16.04 8.80
C VAL A 297 5.70 15.45 10.16
N LEU A 298 5.34 14.17 10.20
CA LEU A 298 5.04 13.43 11.43
C LEU A 298 6.33 12.90 12.09
N ASP A 299 7.30 12.53 11.26
CA ASP A 299 8.57 11.97 11.69
C ASP A 299 9.65 12.28 10.65
N ASP A 300 10.86 12.56 11.10
CA ASP A 300 12.04 12.78 10.26
C ASP A 300 13.23 11.88 10.60
N SER A 301 13.01 10.87 11.45
CA SER A 301 14.05 9.99 11.98
C SER A 301 14.30 8.73 11.14
N PHE A 302 13.39 8.38 10.22
CA PHE A 302 13.45 7.13 9.47
C PHE A 302 14.72 7.05 8.61
N ALA A 303 15.07 5.83 8.21
CA ALA A 303 16.05 5.60 7.16
C ALA A 303 15.58 4.47 6.26
N GLY A 304 15.52 4.73 4.95
CA GLY A 304 14.91 3.80 4.02
C GLY A 304 13.42 3.59 4.31
N GLY A 305 12.67 4.67 4.58
CA GLY A 305 11.22 4.59 4.68
C GLY A 305 10.63 3.97 3.41
N HIS A 306 9.78 2.97 3.57
CA HIS A 306 9.30 2.14 2.45
C HIS A 306 7.87 1.63 2.60
N LEU A 307 7.24 1.90 3.75
CA LEU A 307 5.83 1.62 4.00
C LEU A 307 5.13 2.86 4.53
N VAL A 308 3.97 3.16 3.97
CA VAL A 308 2.96 4.06 4.57
C VAL A 308 1.57 3.53 4.23
N TYR A 309 0.66 3.47 5.19
CA TYR A 309 -0.75 3.09 5.03
C TYR A 309 -1.66 3.83 6.01
N TRP A 310 -2.95 3.82 5.68
CA TRP A 310 -4.02 4.36 6.51
C TRP A 310 -4.82 3.21 7.13
N GLY A 311 -5.35 3.42 8.34
CA GLY A 311 -6.31 2.53 8.99
C GLY A 311 -6.85 3.13 10.27
N ASP A 312 -8.15 2.94 10.54
CA ASP A 312 -8.80 3.30 11.81
C ASP A 312 -8.47 2.21 12.85
N PHE A 313 -7.34 2.36 13.55
CA PHE A 313 -6.83 1.28 14.40
C PHE A 313 -7.52 1.26 15.77
N ASP A 314 -7.95 2.40 16.29
CA ASP A 314 -8.59 2.51 17.60
C ASP A 314 -10.13 2.52 17.55
N GLY A 315 -10.72 2.59 16.37
CA GLY A 315 -12.17 2.53 16.13
C GLY A 315 -12.87 3.88 16.37
N ASP A 316 -12.14 4.99 16.38
CA ASP A 316 -12.71 6.32 16.65
C ASP A 316 -13.37 6.97 15.42
N GLY A 317 -13.23 6.33 14.25
CA GLY A 317 -13.84 6.72 12.99
C GLY A 317 -12.98 7.65 12.15
N ASP A 318 -11.76 7.98 12.59
CA ASP A 318 -10.75 8.58 11.74
C ASP A 318 -9.55 7.65 11.50
N GLU A 319 -8.93 7.79 10.32
CA GLU A 319 -7.84 6.89 9.93
C GLU A 319 -6.50 7.42 10.43
N ASP A 320 -5.74 6.55 11.09
CA ASP A 320 -4.37 6.75 11.52
C ASP A 320 -3.38 6.36 10.43
N VAL A 321 -2.10 6.70 10.63
CA VAL A 321 -1.02 6.32 9.72
C VAL A 321 -0.17 5.22 10.34
N VAL A 322 0.06 4.12 9.61
CA VAL A 322 1.19 3.23 9.88
C VAL A 322 2.32 3.54 8.91
N ALA A 323 3.56 3.60 9.40
CA ALA A 323 4.74 3.77 8.58
C ALA A 323 5.90 2.91 9.07
N GLY A 324 6.71 2.44 8.12
CA GLY A 324 7.86 1.58 8.42
C GLY A 324 9.08 1.90 7.58
N HIS A 325 10.24 1.54 8.10
CA HIS A 325 11.52 1.76 7.45
C HIS A 325 12.48 0.60 7.67
N ARG A 326 13.33 0.37 6.66
CA ARG A 326 14.14 -0.85 6.55
C ARG A 326 15.61 -0.69 6.89
N ASP A 327 16.10 0.55 6.99
CA ASP A 327 17.51 0.84 7.25
C ASP A 327 17.68 1.48 8.63
N ALA A 328 18.87 1.28 9.22
CA ALA A 328 19.31 2.03 10.38
C ALA A 328 20.15 3.25 9.95
N SER A 329 20.14 4.30 10.75
CA SER A 329 20.94 5.51 10.56
C SER A 329 21.55 5.99 11.88
N SER A 330 22.26 7.12 11.83
CA SER A 330 22.71 7.79 13.05
C SER A 330 21.57 8.31 13.91
N VAL A 331 20.36 8.46 13.35
CA VAL A 331 19.16 8.93 14.05
C VAL A 331 18.30 7.75 14.49
N SER A 332 17.79 6.96 13.54
CA SER A 332 17.09 5.71 13.85
C SER A 332 18.10 4.57 13.94
N GLN A 333 18.55 4.28 15.16
CA GLN A 333 19.56 3.25 15.44
C GLN A 333 19.09 1.81 15.14
N THR A 334 17.79 1.62 14.93
CA THR A 334 17.16 0.34 14.58
C THR A 334 16.25 0.53 13.37
N VAL A 335 15.85 -0.57 12.73
CA VAL A 335 14.71 -0.62 11.81
C VAL A 335 13.38 -0.61 12.59
N GLY A 336 12.24 -0.47 11.92
CA GLY A 336 10.97 -0.64 12.63
C GLY A 336 9.69 -0.32 11.86
N LEU A 337 8.61 -0.40 12.64
CA LEU A 337 7.22 -0.14 12.26
C LEU A 337 6.55 0.68 13.36
N TYR A 338 5.89 1.77 12.98
CA TYR A 338 5.31 2.75 13.89
C TYR A 338 3.91 3.15 13.42
N ALA A 339 3.05 3.46 14.38
CA ALA A 339 1.75 4.09 14.13
C ALA A 339 1.80 5.57 14.52
N TYR A 340 0.97 6.38 13.89
CA TYR A 340 0.76 7.79 14.20
C TYR A 340 -0.74 7.97 14.36
N GLU A 341 -1.18 7.98 15.61
CA GLU A 341 -2.57 8.15 16.02
C GLU A 341 -3.01 9.57 15.70
N GLN A 342 -4.08 9.69 14.94
CA GLN A 342 -4.71 10.97 14.68
C GLN A 342 -5.67 11.29 15.83
N THR A 343 -5.62 12.53 16.32
CA THR A 343 -6.62 13.03 17.27
C THR A 343 -7.05 14.45 16.92
N ARG A 344 -8.23 14.85 17.39
CA ARG A 344 -8.77 16.21 17.21
C ARG A 344 -8.79 16.96 18.54
N GLU A 345 -7.91 17.95 18.67
CA GLU A 345 -7.87 18.87 19.81
C GLU A 345 -8.11 20.32 19.34
N ASP A 346 -9.10 21.00 19.91
CA ASP A 346 -9.47 22.39 19.57
C ASP A 346 -9.68 22.63 18.05
N GLY A 347 -10.23 21.63 17.35
CA GLY A 347 -10.48 21.69 15.91
C GLY A 347 -9.22 21.53 15.04
N LYS A 348 -8.09 21.15 15.62
CA LYS A 348 -6.83 20.88 14.91
C LYS A 348 -6.48 19.40 15.00
N THR A 349 -5.91 18.88 13.91
CA THR A 349 -5.33 17.54 13.90
C THR A 349 -4.05 17.52 14.74
N ARG A 350 -3.91 16.48 15.56
CA ARG A 350 -2.72 16.14 16.33
C ARG A 350 -2.32 14.71 15.99
N TRP A 351 -1.03 14.43 16.13
CA TRP A 351 -0.44 13.14 15.80
C TRP A 351 0.39 12.65 16.99
N THR A 352 0.09 11.45 17.46
CA THR A 352 0.83 10.78 18.53
C THR A 352 1.52 9.55 17.97
N LYS A 353 2.85 9.49 18.08
CA LYS A 353 3.62 8.33 17.60
C LYS A 353 3.56 7.17 18.60
N HIS A 354 3.26 5.99 18.10
CA HIS A 354 3.26 4.71 18.81
C HIS A 354 4.24 3.73 18.17
N THR A 355 4.96 2.97 18.98
CA THR A 355 5.87 1.93 18.49
C THR A 355 5.13 0.61 18.38
N ILE A 356 5.14 0.01 17.18
CA ILE A 356 4.62 -1.34 16.95
C ILE A 356 5.77 -2.36 17.01
N ASP A 357 6.83 -2.10 16.26
CA ASP A 357 8.04 -2.94 16.24
C ASP A 357 9.29 -2.05 16.18
N ALA A 358 10.22 -2.25 17.12
CA ALA A 358 11.52 -1.58 17.16
C ALA A 358 12.65 -2.59 17.01
N GLY A 359 13.09 -2.80 15.76
CA GLY A 359 14.26 -3.60 15.40
C GLY A 359 13.97 -5.03 14.93
N GLY A 360 12.75 -5.53 15.11
CA GLY A 360 12.30 -6.85 14.67
C GLY A 360 11.78 -6.89 13.23
N MET A 361 11.49 -5.73 12.63
CA MET A 361 10.97 -5.62 11.26
C MET A 361 11.71 -4.54 10.45
N ALA A 362 12.49 -4.99 9.47
CA ALA A 362 13.13 -4.13 8.47
C ALA A 362 12.16 -3.83 7.33
N THR A 363 11.13 -3.04 7.61
CA THR A 363 9.93 -2.87 6.78
C THR A 363 10.23 -2.46 5.34
N GLU A 364 10.08 -3.41 4.40
CA GLU A 364 10.16 -3.18 2.95
C GLU A 364 8.79 -2.92 2.35
N ASP A 365 7.76 -3.68 2.71
CA ASP A 365 6.40 -3.47 2.22
C ASP A 365 5.41 -3.97 3.26
N GLY A 366 4.14 -3.65 3.05
CA GLY A 366 3.08 -4.01 3.98
C GLY A 366 1.69 -3.80 3.42
N VAL A 367 0.72 -4.35 4.13
CA VAL A 367 -0.71 -4.18 3.86
C VAL A 367 -1.44 -3.98 5.18
N VAL A 368 -2.49 -3.16 5.15
CA VAL A 368 -3.43 -2.96 6.24
C VAL A 368 -4.79 -3.49 5.82
N ALA A 369 -5.31 -4.47 6.55
CA ALA A 369 -6.59 -5.12 6.29
C ALA A 369 -7.06 -5.88 7.54
N ASP A 370 -8.34 -6.25 7.60
CA ASP A 370 -8.87 -7.16 8.62
C ASP A 370 -8.45 -8.60 8.29
N ILE A 371 -7.33 -9.06 8.84
CA ILE A 371 -6.71 -10.33 8.47
C ILE A 371 -7.40 -11.49 9.17
N ASN A 372 -7.81 -11.31 10.42
CA ASN A 372 -8.46 -12.37 11.22
C ASN A 372 -10.00 -12.38 11.10
N GLY A 373 -10.60 -11.41 10.40
CA GLY A 373 -12.04 -11.31 10.15
C GLY A 373 -12.83 -10.78 11.35
N ASP A 374 -12.17 -10.06 12.26
CA ASP A 374 -12.80 -9.53 13.46
C ASP A 374 -13.30 -8.08 13.32
N GLY A 375 -13.09 -7.47 12.16
CA GLY A 375 -13.55 -6.13 11.82
C GLY A 375 -12.60 -5.00 12.23
N ARG A 376 -11.42 -5.29 12.77
CA ARG A 376 -10.37 -4.29 13.02
C ARG A 376 -9.28 -4.39 11.95
N PRO A 377 -8.71 -3.27 11.49
CA PRO A 377 -7.57 -3.33 10.60
C PRO A 377 -6.34 -3.82 11.36
N ASP A 378 -5.71 -4.86 10.84
CA ASP A 378 -4.41 -5.38 11.25
C ASP A 378 -3.31 -4.92 10.29
N ILE A 379 -2.05 -5.24 10.61
CA ILE A 379 -0.90 -4.92 9.76
C ILE A 379 -0.12 -6.19 9.42
N VAL A 380 0.25 -6.35 8.15
CA VAL A 380 1.24 -7.34 7.72
C VAL A 380 2.41 -6.62 7.09
N ALA A 381 3.64 -7.03 7.43
CA ALA A 381 4.86 -6.43 6.93
C ALA A 381 5.89 -7.47 6.49
N GLY A 382 6.56 -7.18 5.39
CA GLY A 382 7.71 -7.92 4.88
C GLY A 382 9.03 -7.22 5.21
N GLY A 383 10.02 -7.99 5.67
CA GLY A 383 11.31 -7.48 6.14
C GLY A 383 12.44 -7.65 5.14
N ARG A 384 13.13 -6.57 4.77
CA ARG A 384 14.29 -6.61 3.87
C ARG A 384 15.47 -7.34 4.49
N SER A 385 16.01 -6.82 5.60
CA SER A 385 17.21 -7.37 6.24
C SER A 385 16.92 -8.30 7.41
N THR A 386 15.68 -8.27 7.93
CA THR A 386 15.21 -9.20 8.97
C THR A 386 14.74 -10.54 8.37
N HIS A 387 14.56 -10.59 7.03
CA HIS A 387 14.14 -11.75 6.26
C HIS A 387 12.90 -12.45 6.82
N ASN A 388 11.91 -11.66 7.24
CA ASN A 388 10.72 -12.18 7.87
C ASN A 388 9.44 -11.58 7.28
N ILE A 389 8.34 -12.29 7.47
CA ILE A 389 6.99 -11.77 7.30
C ILE A 389 6.34 -11.85 8.67
N LYS A 390 5.80 -10.73 9.14
CA LYS A 390 5.09 -10.64 10.40
C LYS A 390 3.69 -10.10 10.20
N TYR A 391 2.79 -10.56 11.05
CA TYR A 391 1.42 -10.11 11.21
C TYR A 391 1.30 -9.48 12.60
N TYR A 392 0.74 -8.28 12.67
CA TYR A 392 0.50 -7.52 13.88
C TYR A 392 -1.01 -7.40 14.07
N GLU A 393 -1.53 -8.26 14.94
CA GLU A 393 -2.96 -8.31 15.29
C GLU A 393 -3.32 -7.12 16.15
N ASN A 394 -4.30 -6.33 15.70
CA ASN A 394 -4.81 -5.18 16.42
C ASN A 394 -5.71 -5.63 17.57
N LEU A 395 -5.39 -5.25 18.82
CA LEU A 395 -6.19 -5.61 20.01
C LEU A 395 -7.16 -4.50 20.46
N GLY A 396 -7.45 -3.53 19.61
CA GLY A 396 -8.33 -2.40 19.87
C GLY A 396 -9.78 -2.75 20.15
N ALA A 397 -10.54 -1.73 20.53
CA ALA A 397 -11.99 -1.83 20.66
C ALA A 397 -12.66 -1.84 19.27
N LYS A 398 -13.96 -2.17 19.24
CA LYS A 398 -14.80 -2.06 18.05
C LYS A 398 -15.77 -0.90 18.18
#